data_AF-A0A536QLF9-F1
#
_entry.id   AF-A0A536QLF9-F1
#
_cell.length_a   1.000
_cell.length_b   1.000
_cell.length_c   1.000
_cell.angle_alpha   90.00
_cell.angle_beta   90.00
_cell.angle_gamma   90.00
#
_symmetry.space_group_name_H-M   'P 1'
#
loop_
_entity.id
_entity.type
_entity.pdbx_description
1 polymer ?
#
loop_
_entity_poly.entity_id
_entity_poly.type
_entity_poly.pdbx_seq_one_letter_code
_entity_poly.pdbx_strand_id
1 'polypeptide(L)'
;IALGSTRTQGRAAERVGWFSFTVDGRDCRVAATRLLEPGVPTDSVQIFFRDETSGRQTYELGRYLDIEPFEEGRHLVDFNRAYNPACAYSPHYNCPVPPSENRLLVAIKAGEMTPH
;
A
#
# COMPACT_ATOMS: atom_id res chain seq x y z
N ILE A 1 -1.18 8.38 -12.72
CA ILE A 1 -0.18 7.29 -12.82
C ILE A 1 -0.87 5.97 -13.18
N ALA A 2 -0.12 5.00 -13.70
CA ALA A 2 -0.62 3.65 -13.93
C ALA A 2 0.04 2.71 -12.93
N LEU A 3 -0.75 2.03 -12.11
CA LEU A 3 -0.27 0.97 -11.23
C LEU A 3 -0.26 -0.35 -11.99
N GLY A 4 0.72 -1.20 -11.69
CA GLY A 4 0.72 -2.58 -12.17
C GLY A 4 -0.47 -3.36 -11.61
N SER A 5 -0.73 -4.53 -12.20
CA SER A 5 -1.82 -5.43 -11.82
C SER A 5 -1.32 -6.86 -11.84
N THR A 6 -1.85 -7.72 -10.97
CA THR A 6 -1.52 -9.16 -10.96
C THR A 6 -2.08 -9.94 -12.16
N ARG A 7 -2.97 -9.35 -12.97
CA ARG A 7 -3.73 -10.10 -13.98
C ARG A 7 -3.58 -9.63 -15.43
N THR A 8 -3.29 -8.35 -15.74
CA THR A 8 -2.72 -7.86 -17.05
C THR A 8 -3.03 -6.40 -17.36
N GLN A 9 -4.11 -5.81 -16.81
CA GLN A 9 -4.48 -4.43 -17.11
C GLN A 9 -4.00 -3.48 -16.01
N GLY A 10 -3.15 -2.53 -16.37
CA GLY A 10 -2.73 -1.46 -15.46
C GLY A 10 -3.94 -0.74 -14.88
N ARG A 11 -3.89 -0.41 -13.60
CA ARG A 11 -4.98 0.26 -12.89
C ARG A 11 -4.73 1.76 -12.90
N ALA A 12 -5.70 2.53 -13.38
CA ALA A 12 -5.62 3.98 -13.40
C ALA A 12 -5.64 4.49 -11.95
N ALA A 13 -4.67 5.34 -11.61
CA ALA A 13 -4.58 5.93 -10.29
C ALA A 13 -4.05 7.36 -10.37
N GLU A 14 -4.32 8.16 -9.36
CA GLU A 14 -3.70 9.45 -9.12
C GLU A 14 -2.71 9.33 -7.96
N ARG A 15 -1.54 9.96 -8.05
CA ARG A 15 -0.68 10.15 -6.87
C ARG A 15 -1.11 11.44 -6.21
N VAL A 16 -1.75 11.32 -5.04
CA VAL A 16 -2.31 12.46 -4.32
C VAL A 16 -1.27 13.16 -3.45
N GLY A 17 -0.16 12.49 -3.12
CA GLY A 17 0.91 13.09 -2.32
C GLY A 17 1.94 12.08 -1.85
N TRP A 18 2.70 12.49 -0.83
CA TRP A 18 3.73 11.68 -0.19
C TRP A 18 3.58 11.78 1.33
N PHE A 19 3.80 10.67 2.01
CA PHE A 19 4.06 10.66 3.44
C PHE A 19 5.54 10.38 3.67
N SER A 20 6.18 11.23 4.45
CA SER A 20 7.57 11.09 4.89
C SER A 20 7.59 10.74 6.37
N PHE A 21 8.44 9.79 6.76
CA PHE A 21 8.56 9.32 8.12
C PHE A 21 9.94 8.68 8.33
N THR A 22 10.29 8.39 9.58
CA THR A 22 11.57 7.77 9.93
C THR A 22 11.32 6.44 10.62
N VAL A 23 12.08 5.41 10.25
CA VAL A 23 12.08 4.10 10.91
C VAL A 23 13.51 3.78 11.31
N ASP A 24 13.76 3.56 12.60
CA ASP A 24 15.09 3.26 13.13
C ASP A 24 16.18 4.25 12.65
N GLY A 25 15.82 5.55 12.58
CA GLY A 25 16.72 6.61 12.10
C GLY A 25 16.91 6.69 10.58
N ARG A 26 16.22 5.86 9.79
CA ARG A 26 16.26 5.92 8.31
C ARG A 26 15.05 6.68 7.77
N ASP A 27 15.32 7.69 6.96
CA ASP A 27 14.28 8.43 6.26
C ASP A 27 13.61 7.56 5.21
N CYS A 28 12.29 7.52 5.27
CA CYS A 28 11.41 6.76 4.42
C CYS A 28 10.36 7.68 3.82
N ARG A 29 9.86 7.30 2.64
CA ARG A 29 8.68 7.93 2.06
C ARG A 29 7.85 6.91 1.30
N VAL A 30 6.55 7.16 1.23
CA VAL A 30 5.60 6.41 0.43
C VAL A 30 4.68 7.37 -0.31
N ALA A 31 4.43 7.09 -1.58
CA ALA A 31 3.42 7.76 -2.36
C ALA A 31 2.03 7.31 -1.90
N ALA A 32 1.19 8.30 -1.63
CA ALA A 32 -0.23 8.10 -1.41
C ALA A 32 -0.95 8.15 -2.76
N THR A 33 -1.86 7.21 -2.98
CA THR A 33 -2.53 7.02 -4.26
C THR A 33 -4.04 6.96 -4.12
N ARG A 34 -4.76 7.34 -5.16
CA ARG A 34 -6.20 7.18 -5.30
C ARG A 34 -6.47 6.36 -6.55
N LEU A 35 -7.15 5.23 -6.44
CA LEU A 35 -7.60 4.47 -7.62
C LEU A 35 -8.71 5.24 -8.34
N LEU A 36 -8.59 5.36 -9.67
CA LEU A 36 -9.54 6.04 -10.54
C LEU A 36 -10.46 5.01 -11.20
N GLU A 37 -11.20 4.27 -10.38
CA GLU A 37 -12.01 3.15 -10.81
C GLU A 37 -13.47 3.27 -10.36
N PRO A 38 -14.42 2.71 -11.14
CA PRO A 38 -15.82 2.72 -10.74
C PRO A 38 -16.04 2.11 -9.36
N GLY A 39 -16.74 2.82 -8.48
CA GLY A 39 -17.06 2.37 -7.13
C GLY A 39 -16.01 2.68 -6.05
N VAL A 40 -14.86 3.24 -6.43
CA VAL A 40 -13.88 3.76 -5.47
C VAL A 40 -14.26 5.19 -5.06
N PRO A 41 -14.42 5.51 -3.76
CA PRO A 41 -14.73 6.86 -3.31
C PRO A 41 -13.68 7.89 -3.74
N THR A 42 -14.12 9.09 -4.11
CA THR A 42 -13.24 10.17 -4.60
C THR A 42 -12.28 10.72 -3.55
N ASP A 43 -12.58 10.50 -2.28
CA ASP A 43 -11.75 10.87 -1.14
C ASP A 43 -10.91 9.69 -0.62
N SER A 44 -11.03 8.50 -1.22
CA SER A 44 -10.19 7.37 -0.85
C SER A 44 -8.73 7.64 -1.16
N VAL A 45 -7.88 7.28 -0.20
CA VAL A 45 -6.43 7.36 -0.32
C VAL A 45 -5.86 6.04 0.19
N GLN A 46 -5.08 5.37 -0.64
CA GLN A 46 -4.41 4.13 -0.32
C GLN A 46 -2.90 4.26 -0.49
N ILE A 47 -2.18 3.53 0.36
CA ILE A 47 -0.76 3.25 0.18
C ILE A 47 -0.62 1.78 -0.14
N PHE A 48 -0.07 1.50 -1.32
CA PHE A 48 0.36 0.17 -1.71
C PHE A 48 1.87 0.10 -1.52
N PHE A 49 2.39 -0.78 -0.67
CA PHE A 49 3.82 -0.78 -0.35
C PHE A 49 4.41 -2.18 -0.22
N ARG A 50 5.72 -2.24 -0.38
CA ARG A 50 6.58 -3.38 -0.04
C ARG A 50 7.64 -2.92 0.93
N ASP A 51 8.13 -3.84 1.74
CA ASP A 51 9.19 -3.58 2.70
C ASP A 51 10.08 -4.83 2.87
N GLU A 52 11.09 -4.80 3.73
CA GLU A 52 12.02 -5.93 3.90
C GLU A 52 11.38 -7.20 4.46
N THR A 53 10.15 -7.13 4.99
CA THR A 53 9.37 -8.30 5.43
C THR A 53 8.65 -9.03 4.30
N SER A 54 8.44 -8.38 3.15
CA SER A 54 7.64 -8.91 2.03
C SER A 54 8.27 -10.17 1.43
N GLY A 55 7.48 -11.25 1.32
CA GLY A 55 7.93 -12.56 0.81
C GLY A 55 8.72 -13.40 1.83
N ARG A 56 8.83 -12.91 3.09
CA ARG A 56 9.49 -13.62 4.19
C ARG A 56 8.53 -13.83 5.36
N GLN A 57 7.93 -12.74 5.83
CA GLN A 57 7.02 -12.72 6.98
C GLN A 57 5.63 -12.19 6.59
N THR A 58 5.58 -11.34 5.55
CA THR A 58 4.35 -10.75 5.00
C THR A 58 4.19 -11.16 3.54
N TYR A 59 2.97 -11.00 3.01
CA TYR A 59 2.64 -11.48 1.66
C TYR A 59 3.58 -10.92 0.58
N GLU A 60 3.93 -11.75 -0.40
CA GLU A 60 5.03 -11.49 -1.33
C GLU A 60 4.84 -10.25 -2.21
N LEU A 61 3.59 -9.96 -2.60
CA LEU A 61 3.24 -8.79 -3.40
C LEU A 61 3.47 -7.49 -2.63
N GLY A 62 3.30 -7.53 -1.31
CA GLY A 62 3.22 -6.36 -0.43
C GLY A 62 1.89 -6.29 0.30
N ARG A 63 1.68 -5.15 0.97
CA ARG A 63 0.50 -4.87 1.81
C ARG A 63 -0.09 -3.52 1.46
N TYR A 64 -1.36 -3.37 1.78
CA TYR A 64 -2.12 -2.14 1.53
C TYR A 64 -2.46 -1.46 2.84
N LEU A 65 -2.61 -0.15 2.80
CA LEU A 65 -3.07 0.66 3.91
C LEU A 65 -4.05 1.70 3.38
N ASP A 66 -5.29 1.66 3.90
CA ASP A 66 -6.28 2.70 3.65
C ASP A 66 -6.03 3.85 4.61
N ILE A 67 -5.97 5.07 4.07
CA ILE A 67 -5.62 6.27 4.82
C ILE A 67 -6.88 6.98 5.24
N GLU A 68 -7.09 7.03 6.55
CA GLU A 68 -8.21 7.73 7.13
C GLU A 68 -7.86 9.22 7.32
N PRO A 69 -8.80 10.13 7.04
CA PRO A 69 -8.71 11.50 7.50
C PRO A 69 -8.55 11.52 9.02
N PHE A 70 -7.67 12.38 9.50
CA PHE A 70 -7.52 12.66 10.92
C PHE A 70 -7.96 14.10 11.20
N GLU A 71 -7.42 14.71 12.25
CA GLU A 71 -7.71 16.08 12.64
C GLU A 71 -7.00 17.12 11.78
N GLU A 72 -7.69 18.22 11.50
CA GLU A 72 -7.11 19.46 10.95
C GLU A 72 -6.36 19.26 9.62
N GLY A 73 -6.93 18.45 8.71
CA GLY A 73 -6.33 18.20 7.39
C GLY A 73 -5.09 17.30 7.43
N ARG A 74 -4.80 16.67 8.57
CA ARG A 74 -3.79 15.62 8.68
C ARG A 74 -4.39 14.26 8.35
N HIS A 75 -3.52 13.33 8.01
CA HIS A 75 -3.86 11.94 7.78
C HIS A 75 -3.05 11.06 8.73
N LEU A 76 -3.67 10.02 9.27
CA LEU A 76 -2.97 9.04 10.08
C LEU A 76 -2.45 7.91 9.20
N VAL A 77 -1.14 7.69 9.23
CA VAL A 77 -0.48 6.55 8.57
C VAL A 77 -0.16 5.51 9.63
N ASP A 78 -1.10 4.58 9.87
CA ASP A 78 -0.94 3.52 10.86
C ASP A 78 -0.62 2.17 10.20
N PHE A 79 0.65 1.81 10.15
CA PHE A 79 1.11 0.54 9.61
C PHE A 79 0.60 -0.69 10.38
N ASN A 80 0.05 -0.55 11.60
CA ASN A 80 -0.60 -1.66 12.30
C ASN A 80 -1.89 -2.11 11.60
N ARG A 81 -2.47 -1.24 10.77
CA ARG A 81 -3.67 -1.53 9.98
C ARG A 81 -3.35 -1.96 8.55
N ALA A 82 -2.07 -2.18 8.23
CA ALA A 82 -1.68 -2.69 6.93
C ALA A 82 -2.20 -4.13 6.75
N TYR A 83 -2.86 -4.39 5.62
CA TYR A 83 -3.54 -5.65 5.36
C TYR A 83 -3.08 -6.30 4.05
N ASN A 84 -3.34 -7.60 3.93
CA ASN A 84 -3.00 -8.36 2.73
C ASN A 84 -4.02 -8.08 1.61
N PRO A 85 -3.56 -7.93 0.36
CA PRO A 85 -4.46 -7.85 -0.78
C PRO A 85 -5.29 -9.13 -0.92
N ALA A 86 -6.48 -9.03 -1.53
CA ALA A 86 -7.33 -10.20 -1.79
C ALA A 86 -6.62 -11.32 -2.57
N CYS A 87 -5.65 -10.97 -3.42
CA CYS A 87 -4.86 -11.96 -4.16
C CYS A 87 -3.96 -12.83 -3.26
N ALA A 88 -3.73 -12.44 -2.01
CA ALA A 88 -3.04 -13.27 -1.02
C ALA A 88 -3.84 -14.52 -0.64
N TYR A 89 -5.17 -14.48 -0.79
CA TYR A 89 -6.06 -15.58 -0.45
C TYR A 89 -6.52 -16.37 -1.67
N SER A 90 -6.49 -15.76 -2.86
CA SER A 90 -6.88 -16.44 -4.10
C SER A 90 -6.25 -15.77 -5.32
N PRO A 91 -5.63 -16.54 -6.24
CA PRO A 91 -5.03 -15.99 -7.45
C PRO A 91 -6.08 -15.44 -8.42
N HIS A 92 -7.38 -15.66 -8.17
CA HIS A 92 -8.50 -15.16 -8.96
C HIS A 92 -8.72 -13.65 -8.84
N TYR A 93 -8.18 -13.01 -7.81
CA TYR A 93 -8.29 -11.57 -7.63
C TYR A 93 -7.24 -10.79 -8.43
N ASN A 94 -7.68 -9.67 -9.01
CA ASN A 94 -6.82 -8.69 -9.65
C ASN A 94 -6.49 -7.56 -8.67
N CYS A 95 -5.25 -7.49 -8.23
CA CYS A 95 -4.82 -6.57 -7.18
C CYS A 95 -3.78 -5.56 -7.69
N PRO A 96 -3.77 -4.30 -7.19
CA PRO A 96 -2.75 -3.33 -7.56
C PRO A 96 -1.35 -3.79 -7.13
N VAL A 97 -0.39 -3.75 -8.05
CA VAL A 97 1.01 -4.00 -7.68
C VAL A 97 1.56 -2.72 -7.04
N PRO A 98 2.13 -2.77 -5.82
CA PRO A 98 2.79 -1.62 -5.22
C PRO A 98 3.79 -0.99 -6.18
N PRO A 99 3.78 0.34 -6.39
CA PRO A 99 4.72 0.99 -7.28
C PRO A 99 6.14 0.87 -6.72
N SER A 100 7.15 0.89 -7.60
CA SER A 100 8.56 0.71 -7.21
C SER A 100 9.04 1.78 -6.21
N GLU A 101 8.50 2.99 -6.29
CA GLU A 101 8.77 4.10 -5.36
C GLU A 101 8.24 3.87 -3.94
N ASN A 102 7.33 2.90 -3.74
CA ASN A 102 6.82 2.49 -2.42
C ASN A 102 7.49 1.20 -1.92
N ARG A 103 8.68 0.89 -2.40
CA ARG A 103 9.53 -0.17 -1.83
C ARG A 103 10.41 0.42 -0.74
N LEU A 104 10.07 0.13 0.51
CA LEU A 104 10.84 0.53 1.69
C LEU A 104 12.04 -0.41 1.89
N LEU A 105 13.20 0.17 2.24
CA LEU A 105 14.44 -0.56 2.57
C LEU A 105 14.60 -0.72 4.10
N VAL A 106 13.47 -0.87 4.77
CA VAL A 106 13.36 -1.13 6.21
C VAL A 106 12.31 -2.22 6.42
N ALA A 107 12.36 -2.89 7.57
CA ALA A 107 11.36 -3.88 7.95
C ALA A 107 10.20 -3.20 8.69
N ILE A 108 8.99 -3.23 8.13
CA ILE A 108 7.79 -2.74 8.80
C ILE A 108 7.11 -3.90 9.52
N LYS A 109 7.47 -4.09 10.81
CA LYS A 109 7.02 -5.21 11.66
C LYS A 109 5.65 -4.95 12.33
N ALA A 110 4.69 -4.45 11.56
CA ALA A 110 3.32 -4.13 12.02
C ALA A 110 2.32 -4.49 10.91
N GLY A 111 1.07 -4.80 11.26
CA GLY A 111 0.03 -5.21 10.31
C GLY A 111 -0.01 -6.73 10.06
N GLU A 112 -0.79 -7.13 9.05
CA GLU A 112 -0.99 -8.54 8.72
C GLU A 112 0.30 -9.24 8.28
N MET A 113 0.42 -10.51 8.67
CA MET A 113 1.45 -11.45 8.21
C MET A 113 0.93 -12.26 7.02
N THR A 114 1.79 -13.05 6.39
CA THR A 114 1.38 -13.95 5.30
C THR A 114 0.21 -14.85 5.74
N PRO A 115 -0.88 -14.96 4.96
CA PRO A 115 -1.98 -15.87 5.25
C PRO A 115 -1.52 -17.33 5.34
N HIS A 116 -2.19 -18.12 6.19
CA HIS A 116 -1.97 -19.56 6.35
C HIS A 116 -3.07 -20.37 5.66
#